data_AF-A2DXJ3-F1
#
_entry.id   AF-A2DXJ3-F1
#
_cell.length_a   1.000
_cell.length_b   1.000
_cell.length_c   1.000
_cell.angle_alpha   90.00
_cell.angle_beta   90.00
_cell.angle_gamma   90.00
#
_symmetry.space_group_name_H-M   'P 1'
#
loop_
_entity.id
_entity.type
_entity.pdbx_description
1 polymer ?
#
loop_
_entity_poly.entity_id
_entity_poly.type
_entity_poly.pdbx_seq_one_letter_code
_entity_poly.pdbx_strand_id
1 'polypeptide(L)'
;MTAEETSGHVVKNDITNSTRIDKELLSKHLNEIVGEWEFQSPKEVEFFENKFTQVRLVRFTDRQLISYLNIIDDGKPIALDLEWNPFTRQNGVNLFQLCTSRGCLLIHRRSGQKNDEFFEFLKTHQFFMKDISNDYPMLQTTFGKNFPFQVCDVAAQILRPEKKSEKFEKMVVQFSHLKPTGKFKNKKISRSKWDRNLNPRQILYAAFDAVGLYACLEEFQKYKFEFLHPEAIKSMSMSISKARASKKEKNKPPYAKALSKKLDHIKIFAEAFETEKNRHDPDYCIDLNGVSELKFEELPMFADFYKQKWDKPYMNVEFVKGTISKVSMVLSSDPNLKEILHNIDDGLTMSLEIKYNPKDADPFISLIGICSSLGCLLIKCKDGKACDDLREFITNHKFVFISSKRIHDYMKKMFGSDFEIPIDEEKINHLNNYQHTNVLLSVELNHSDWNQDEYTDAMVLNYANGVSYLYHFITHHV
;
A
#
# COMPACT_ATOMS: atom_id res chain seq x y z
N MET A 1 16.19 43.47 -9.01
CA MET A 1 16.24 42.29 -9.91
C MET A 1 15.29 41.26 -9.33
N THR A 2 14.06 41.25 -9.82
CA THR A 2 13.04 40.25 -9.47
C THR A 2 13.31 38.99 -10.28
N ALA A 3 13.47 37.85 -9.61
CA ALA A 3 13.57 36.56 -10.26
C ALA A 3 12.21 36.23 -10.86
N GLU A 4 12.08 36.33 -12.18
CA GLU A 4 10.94 35.79 -12.91
C GLU A 4 11.00 34.27 -12.82
N GLU A 5 10.10 33.69 -12.03
CA GLU A 5 9.80 32.26 -12.07
C GLU A 5 9.21 31.94 -13.44
N THR A 6 10.06 31.51 -14.36
CA THR A 6 9.63 30.91 -15.62
C THR A 6 8.94 29.58 -15.32
N SER A 7 7.64 29.64 -15.07
CA SER A 7 6.77 28.45 -15.08
C SER A 7 6.78 27.87 -16.49
N GLY A 8 7.70 26.95 -16.73
CA GLY A 8 7.84 26.28 -18.02
C GLY A 8 6.54 25.56 -18.35
N HIS A 9 5.79 26.08 -19.33
CA HIS A 9 4.61 25.40 -19.87
C HIS A 9 5.04 24.04 -20.41
N VAL A 10 4.74 22.97 -19.66
CA VAL A 10 4.93 21.60 -20.12
C VAL A 10 3.99 21.36 -21.29
N VAL A 11 4.54 21.29 -22.50
CA VAL A 11 3.78 20.99 -23.72
C VAL A 11 3.23 19.57 -23.60
N LYS A 12 1.90 19.47 -23.50
CA LYS A 12 1.19 18.18 -23.48
C LYS A 12 1.03 17.66 -24.91
N ASN A 13 1.25 16.36 -25.12
CA ASN A 13 1.10 15.73 -26.43
C ASN A 13 -0.27 15.03 -26.48
N ASP A 14 -1.23 15.61 -27.19
CA ASP A 14 -2.57 15.05 -27.38
C ASP A 14 -2.57 13.99 -28.50
N ILE A 15 -3.00 12.77 -28.18
CA ILE A 15 -3.00 11.64 -29.12
C ILE A 15 -4.39 11.28 -29.68
N THR A 16 -5.42 12.09 -29.43
CA THR A 16 -6.82 11.78 -29.75
C THR A 16 -6.99 11.34 -31.21
N ASN A 17 -6.53 12.17 -32.14
CA ASN A 17 -6.66 11.93 -33.59
C ASN A 17 -5.48 11.13 -34.18
N SER A 18 -4.56 10.65 -33.36
CA SER A 18 -3.40 9.92 -33.88
C SER A 18 -3.75 8.45 -34.11
N THR A 19 -3.45 7.93 -35.30
CA THR A 19 -3.51 6.49 -35.58
C THR A 19 -2.21 5.78 -35.18
N ARG A 20 -1.16 6.54 -34.89
CA ARG A 20 0.20 6.04 -34.63
C ARG A 20 0.92 6.84 -33.55
N ILE A 21 1.68 6.16 -32.70
CA ILE A 21 2.41 6.76 -31.59
C ILE A 21 3.87 6.29 -31.68
N ASP A 22 4.72 7.12 -32.26
CA ASP A 22 6.14 6.86 -32.45
C ASP A 22 6.95 7.12 -31.17
N LYS A 23 8.19 6.62 -31.14
CA LYS A 23 9.11 6.74 -30.00
C LYS A 23 9.36 8.17 -29.56
N GLU A 24 9.32 9.17 -30.45
CA GLU A 24 9.53 10.58 -30.11
C GLU A 24 8.45 11.08 -29.14
N LEU A 25 7.21 10.62 -29.30
CA LEU A 25 6.11 10.92 -28.37
C LEU A 25 6.26 10.15 -27.05
N LEU A 26 6.76 8.91 -27.10
CA LEU A 26 6.89 8.00 -25.94
C LEU A 26 8.15 8.22 -25.09
N SER A 27 9.20 8.80 -25.68
CA SER A 27 10.48 9.07 -25.03
C SER A 27 10.37 10.17 -23.96
N LYS A 28 9.35 11.02 -24.09
CA LYS A 28 8.90 11.96 -23.06
C LYS A 28 8.20 11.20 -21.92
N HIS A 29 8.10 11.78 -20.73
CA HIS A 29 7.41 11.09 -19.63
C HIS A 29 5.96 10.78 -20.02
N LEU A 30 5.47 9.55 -19.76
CA LEU A 30 4.07 9.18 -19.98
C LEU A 30 3.07 10.23 -19.43
N ASN A 31 3.46 10.96 -18.38
CA ASN A 31 2.67 12.02 -17.78
C ASN A 31 2.28 13.15 -18.76
N GLU A 32 3.02 13.34 -19.84
CA GLU A 32 2.81 14.36 -20.87
C GLU A 32 1.84 13.92 -21.98
N ILE A 33 1.51 12.62 -22.06
CA ILE A 33 0.52 12.11 -23.01
C ILE A 33 -0.89 12.41 -22.49
N VAL A 34 -1.70 13.07 -23.32
CA VAL A 34 -3.11 13.40 -23.05
C VAL A 34 -3.99 13.05 -24.25
N GLY A 35 -5.28 13.35 -24.16
CA GLY A 35 -6.26 13.06 -25.19
C GLY A 35 -7.13 11.85 -24.88
N GLU A 36 -7.78 11.33 -25.91
CA GLU A 36 -8.71 10.21 -25.82
C GLU A 36 -8.21 8.99 -26.60
N TRP A 37 -8.70 7.82 -26.18
CA TRP A 37 -8.51 6.57 -26.90
C TRP A 37 -9.88 5.92 -27.10
N GLU A 38 -10.39 6.01 -28.31
CA GLU A 38 -11.70 5.48 -28.64
C GLU A 38 -11.71 3.95 -28.57
N PHE A 39 -12.80 3.39 -28.03
CA PHE A 39 -13.02 1.94 -28.05
C PHE A 39 -13.02 1.42 -29.49
N GLN A 40 -12.54 0.20 -29.69
CA GLN A 40 -12.43 -0.53 -30.96
C GLN A 40 -11.45 0.06 -31.97
N SER A 41 -11.08 1.34 -31.84
CA SER A 41 -10.09 1.99 -32.69
C SER A 41 -8.67 1.49 -32.36
N PRO A 42 -8.00 0.78 -33.28
CA PRO A 42 -6.60 0.42 -33.08
C PRO A 42 -5.70 1.65 -33.24
N LYS A 43 -4.60 1.69 -32.49
CA LYS A 43 -3.46 2.59 -32.76
C LYS A 43 -2.17 1.76 -32.84
N GLU A 44 -1.26 2.13 -33.73
CA GLU A 44 0.07 1.55 -33.80
C GLU A 44 0.99 2.24 -32.78
N VAL A 45 1.69 1.48 -31.94
CA VAL A 45 2.55 2.03 -30.89
C VAL A 45 3.95 1.44 -30.98
N GLU A 46 4.97 2.30 -30.99
CA GLU A 46 6.38 1.91 -31.07
C GLU A 46 6.96 1.62 -29.68
N PHE A 47 6.55 0.54 -29.01
CA PHE A 47 7.09 0.20 -27.67
C PHE A 47 8.58 -0.14 -27.68
N PHE A 48 9.07 -0.63 -28.82
CA PHE A 48 10.47 -0.95 -29.09
C PHE A 48 10.89 -0.33 -30.42
N GLU A 49 12.15 0.08 -30.53
CA GLU A 49 12.65 0.81 -31.70
C GLU A 49 12.37 0.06 -33.02
N ASN A 50 11.74 0.78 -33.96
CA ASN A 50 11.28 0.33 -35.27
C ASN A 50 10.33 -0.87 -35.23
N LYS A 51 9.63 -1.11 -34.10
CA LYS A 51 8.64 -2.18 -33.95
C LYS A 51 7.30 -1.60 -33.50
N PHE A 52 6.33 -1.66 -34.40
CA PHE A 52 4.98 -1.16 -34.16
C PHE A 52 4.07 -2.32 -33.70
N THR A 53 3.40 -2.12 -32.58
CA THR A 53 2.38 -3.02 -32.07
C THR A 53 1.01 -2.38 -32.24
N GLN A 54 0.07 -3.09 -32.85
CA GLN A 54 -1.32 -2.66 -32.88
C GLN A 54 -1.94 -2.83 -31.48
N VAL A 55 -2.38 -1.74 -30.87
CA VAL A 55 -3.06 -1.73 -29.57
C VAL A 55 -4.53 -1.41 -29.78
N ARG A 56 -5.43 -2.25 -29.26
CA ARG A 56 -6.88 -2.05 -29.35
C ARG A 56 -7.52 -2.16 -27.97
N LEU A 57 -8.32 -1.17 -27.60
CA LEU A 57 -9.14 -1.20 -26.39
C LEU A 57 -10.58 -1.57 -26.73
N VAL A 58 -11.14 -2.61 -26.11
CA VAL A 58 -12.52 -3.07 -26.34
C VAL A 58 -13.27 -3.21 -25.01
N ARG A 59 -14.59 -3.23 -25.07
CA ARG A 59 -15.42 -3.50 -23.88
C ARG A 59 -15.57 -5.02 -23.70
N PHE A 60 -15.64 -5.45 -22.45
CA PHE A 60 -15.91 -6.85 -22.10
C PHE A 60 -17.29 -7.34 -22.57
N THR A 61 -18.24 -6.41 -22.77
CA THR A 61 -19.59 -6.68 -23.29
C THR A 61 -19.73 -6.34 -24.77
N ASP A 62 -18.62 -6.18 -25.48
CA ASP A 62 -18.65 -5.96 -26.92
C ASP A 62 -19.16 -7.22 -27.64
N ARG A 63 -20.14 -7.06 -28.53
CA ARG A 63 -20.71 -8.17 -29.31
C ARG A 63 -19.69 -8.77 -30.29
N GLN A 64 -18.63 -8.03 -30.60
CA GLN A 64 -17.53 -8.49 -31.46
C GLN A 64 -16.32 -8.98 -30.65
N LEU A 65 -16.44 -9.13 -29.31
CA LEU A 65 -15.31 -9.54 -28.49
C LEU A 65 -14.67 -10.85 -28.98
N ILE A 66 -15.48 -11.86 -29.31
CA ILE A 66 -14.97 -13.13 -29.84
C ILE A 66 -14.25 -12.96 -31.18
N SER A 67 -14.72 -12.06 -32.05
CA SER A 67 -14.03 -11.75 -33.30
C SER A 67 -12.66 -11.13 -33.03
N TYR A 68 -12.55 -10.22 -32.06
CA TYR A 68 -11.26 -9.64 -31.68
C TYR A 68 -10.31 -10.67 -31.06
N LEU A 69 -10.81 -11.59 -30.24
CA LEU A 69 -10.02 -12.69 -29.69
C LEU A 69 -9.47 -13.60 -30.79
N ASN A 70 -10.31 -14.00 -31.74
CA ASN A 70 -9.89 -14.81 -32.90
C ASN A 70 -8.88 -14.07 -33.79
N ILE A 71 -9.02 -12.74 -33.91
CA ILE A 71 -8.07 -11.92 -34.67
C ILE A 71 -6.70 -11.95 -34.00
N ILE A 72 -6.59 -11.84 -32.68
CA ILE A 72 -5.28 -11.83 -32.02
C ILE A 72 -4.69 -13.23 -31.86
N ASP A 73 -5.50 -14.27 -31.79
CA ASP A 73 -5.01 -15.65 -31.61
C ASP A 73 -4.18 -16.09 -32.82
N ASP A 74 -2.89 -16.32 -32.57
CA ASP A 74 -1.90 -16.80 -33.54
C ASP A 74 -1.49 -18.26 -33.29
N GLY A 75 -2.20 -18.97 -32.41
CA GLY A 75 -1.93 -20.35 -32.04
C GLY A 75 -0.72 -20.54 -31.11
N LYS A 76 -0.10 -19.46 -30.63
CA LYS A 76 1.00 -19.49 -29.66
C LYS A 76 0.49 -19.16 -28.25
N PRO A 77 1.29 -19.45 -27.20
CA PRO A 77 0.98 -18.95 -25.87
C PRO A 77 0.79 -17.43 -25.87
N ILE A 78 -0.22 -16.96 -25.14
CA ILE A 78 -0.63 -15.56 -25.09
C ILE A 78 -0.02 -14.92 -23.83
N ALA A 79 0.62 -13.77 -23.99
CA ALA A 79 1.04 -12.99 -22.84
C ALA A 79 -0.18 -12.36 -22.18
N LEU A 80 -0.35 -12.58 -20.88
CA LEU A 80 -1.46 -12.05 -20.10
C LEU A 80 -0.95 -11.19 -18.94
N ASP A 81 -1.57 -10.05 -18.74
CA ASP A 81 -1.46 -9.25 -17.52
C ASP A 81 -2.83 -8.67 -17.15
N LEU A 82 -3.02 -8.34 -15.86
CA LEU A 82 -4.31 -7.93 -15.32
C LEU A 82 -4.18 -6.65 -14.51
N GLU A 83 -5.23 -5.83 -14.56
CA GLU A 83 -5.35 -4.67 -13.69
C GLU A 83 -6.72 -4.66 -13.00
N TRP A 84 -6.73 -4.22 -11.74
CA TRP A 84 -7.92 -4.13 -10.90
C TRP A 84 -7.89 -2.87 -10.03
N ASN A 85 -9.06 -2.36 -9.66
CA ASN A 85 -9.13 -1.24 -8.73
C ASN A 85 -8.68 -1.71 -7.32
N PRO A 86 -7.55 -1.18 -6.77
CA PRO A 86 -7.02 -1.61 -5.49
C PRO A 86 -7.96 -1.29 -4.31
N PHE A 87 -8.89 -0.34 -4.49
CA PHE A 87 -9.85 0.09 -3.47
C PHE A 87 -11.14 -0.73 -3.47
N THR A 88 -11.36 -1.56 -4.50
CA THR A 88 -12.58 -2.36 -4.63
C THR A 88 -12.25 -3.76 -5.17
N ARG A 89 -11.37 -4.48 -4.47
CA ARG A 89 -10.87 -5.80 -4.92
C ARG A 89 -11.97 -6.85 -5.12
N GLN A 90 -13.08 -6.73 -4.40
CA GLN A 90 -14.28 -7.57 -4.56
C GLN A 90 -14.90 -7.47 -5.96
N ASN A 91 -14.55 -6.46 -6.75
CA ASN A 91 -14.99 -6.31 -8.14
C ASN A 91 -14.18 -7.19 -9.12
N GLY A 92 -13.08 -7.79 -8.68
CA GLY A 92 -12.20 -8.60 -9.53
C GLY A 92 -11.44 -7.77 -10.57
N VAL A 93 -11.14 -8.39 -11.72
CA VAL A 93 -10.27 -7.84 -12.77
C VAL A 93 -11.00 -6.77 -13.61
N ASN A 94 -10.48 -5.55 -13.68
CA ASN A 94 -11.10 -4.49 -14.48
C ASN A 94 -10.53 -4.38 -15.90
N LEU A 95 -9.32 -4.87 -16.15
CA LEU A 95 -8.70 -4.83 -17.47
C LEU A 95 -7.87 -6.08 -17.69
N PHE A 96 -8.19 -6.81 -18.77
CA PHE A 96 -7.36 -7.91 -19.26
C PHE A 96 -6.46 -7.38 -20.37
N GLN A 97 -5.18 -7.76 -20.35
CA GLN A 97 -4.21 -7.36 -21.36
C GLN A 97 -3.69 -8.63 -22.04
N LEU A 98 -4.09 -8.85 -23.29
CA LEU A 98 -3.68 -9.99 -24.09
C LEU A 98 -2.71 -9.51 -25.17
N CYS A 99 -1.56 -10.16 -25.30
CA CYS A 99 -0.63 -9.86 -26.39
C CYS A 99 -0.15 -11.13 -27.10
N THR A 100 -0.12 -11.06 -28.42
CA THR A 100 0.38 -12.09 -29.35
C THR A 100 1.25 -11.43 -30.44
N SER A 101 1.66 -12.18 -31.47
CA SER A 101 2.37 -11.57 -32.61
C SER A 101 1.49 -10.64 -33.45
N ARG A 102 0.17 -10.69 -33.27
CA ARG A 102 -0.80 -9.88 -34.02
C ARG A 102 -1.15 -8.56 -33.35
N GLY A 103 -0.65 -8.31 -32.14
CA GLY A 103 -0.86 -7.08 -31.41
C GLY A 103 -1.29 -7.30 -29.96
N CYS A 104 -1.75 -6.22 -29.33
CA CYS A 104 -2.24 -6.20 -27.96
C CYS A 104 -3.72 -5.81 -27.92
N LEU A 105 -4.53 -6.67 -27.30
CA LEU A 105 -5.94 -6.45 -27.03
C LEU A 105 -6.13 -6.17 -25.54
N LEU A 106 -6.69 -5.00 -25.26
CA LEU A 106 -7.07 -4.56 -23.92
C LEU A 106 -8.59 -4.70 -23.78
N ILE A 107 -9.04 -5.50 -22.81
CA ILE A 107 -10.47 -5.80 -22.62
C ILE A 107 -10.92 -5.18 -21.31
N HIS A 108 -11.67 -4.09 -21.39
CA HIS A 108 -12.14 -3.33 -20.23
C HIS A 108 -13.45 -3.88 -19.69
N ARG A 109 -13.45 -4.30 -18.42
CA ARG A 109 -14.57 -4.92 -17.71
C ARG A 109 -15.04 -4.03 -16.55
N ARG A 110 -16.35 -3.82 -16.47
CA ARG A 110 -17.03 -3.27 -15.29
C ARG A 110 -17.44 -4.38 -14.32
N SER A 111 -17.53 -4.05 -13.04
CA SER A 111 -17.91 -5.02 -12.00
C SER A 111 -19.25 -5.71 -12.32
N GLY A 112 -19.36 -6.99 -11.94
CA GLY A 112 -20.56 -7.81 -12.14
C GLY A 112 -20.77 -8.32 -13.57
N GLN A 113 -20.01 -7.85 -14.56
CA GLN A 113 -20.12 -8.35 -15.93
C GLN A 113 -19.58 -9.77 -16.05
N LYS A 114 -20.32 -10.62 -16.79
CA LYS A 114 -19.97 -11.98 -17.19
C LYS A 114 -19.95 -12.08 -18.70
N ASN A 115 -19.06 -12.92 -19.23
CA ASN A 115 -18.96 -13.20 -20.65
C ASN A 115 -18.44 -14.64 -20.79
N ASP A 116 -19.35 -15.55 -21.12
CA ASP A 116 -19.06 -16.99 -21.17
C ASP A 116 -18.12 -17.34 -22.33
N GLU A 117 -18.18 -16.60 -23.44
CA GLU A 117 -17.27 -16.79 -24.58
C GLU A 117 -15.83 -16.44 -24.20
N PHE A 118 -15.63 -15.32 -23.50
CA PHE A 118 -14.32 -14.95 -22.98
C PHE A 118 -13.82 -15.91 -21.90
N PHE A 119 -14.72 -16.40 -21.05
CA PHE A 119 -14.40 -17.43 -20.07
C PHE A 119 -13.91 -18.72 -20.74
N GLU A 120 -14.59 -19.20 -21.78
CA GLU A 120 -14.14 -20.36 -22.56
C GLU A 120 -12.83 -20.10 -23.31
N PHE A 121 -12.61 -18.87 -23.80
CA PHE A 121 -11.33 -18.48 -24.38
C PHE A 121 -10.18 -18.66 -23.37
N LEU A 122 -10.34 -18.15 -22.14
CA LEU A 122 -9.33 -18.29 -21.09
C LEU A 122 -9.07 -19.75 -20.66
N LYS A 123 -10.02 -20.66 -20.87
CA LYS A 123 -9.87 -22.09 -20.55
C LYS A 123 -9.17 -22.89 -21.65
N THR A 124 -9.40 -22.51 -22.90
CA THR A 124 -8.98 -23.30 -24.06
C THR A 124 -7.63 -22.86 -24.62
N HIS A 125 -7.11 -21.71 -24.19
CA HIS A 125 -5.84 -21.17 -24.65
C HIS A 125 -4.76 -21.24 -23.57
N GLN A 126 -3.50 -21.19 -24.00
CA GLN A 126 -2.34 -21.22 -23.13
C GLN A 126 -1.88 -19.79 -22.83
N PHE A 127 -1.70 -19.48 -21.54
CA PHE A 127 -1.27 -18.15 -21.11
C PHE A 127 0.04 -18.21 -20.34
N PHE A 128 0.86 -17.18 -20.48
CA PHE A 128 1.99 -16.94 -19.59
C PHE A 128 1.90 -15.55 -18.98
N MET A 129 2.23 -15.48 -17.70
CA MET A 129 2.11 -14.29 -16.85
C MET A 129 3.37 -14.15 -16.01
N LYS A 130 3.63 -12.95 -15.50
CA LYS A 130 4.71 -12.74 -14.55
C LYS A 130 4.16 -12.58 -13.13
N ASP A 131 4.44 -13.56 -12.27
CA ASP A 131 4.08 -13.55 -10.84
C ASP A 131 2.56 -13.44 -10.59
N ILE A 132 1.86 -14.55 -10.83
CA ILE A 132 0.38 -14.63 -10.76
C ILE A 132 -0.19 -14.57 -9.33
N SER A 133 0.66 -14.36 -8.32
CA SER A 133 0.26 -14.49 -6.92
C SER A 133 -0.89 -13.57 -6.51
N ASN A 134 -0.96 -12.37 -7.08
CA ASN A 134 -2.04 -11.40 -6.85
C ASN A 134 -3.17 -11.50 -7.88
N ASP A 135 -2.84 -11.92 -9.10
CA ASP A 135 -3.77 -12.03 -10.23
C ASP A 135 -4.79 -13.16 -10.04
N TYR A 136 -4.34 -14.32 -9.58
CA TYR A 136 -5.20 -15.49 -9.50
C TYR A 136 -6.40 -15.30 -8.54
N PRO A 137 -6.23 -14.73 -7.33
CA PRO A 137 -7.38 -14.35 -6.50
C PRO A 137 -8.36 -13.38 -7.20
N MET A 138 -7.87 -12.48 -8.06
CA MET A 138 -8.73 -11.54 -8.80
C MET A 138 -9.47 -12.25 -9.94
N LEU A 139 -8.85 -13.24 -10.59
CA LEU A 139 -9.52 -14.13 -11.55
C LEU A 139 -10.60 -14.97 -10.87
N GLN A 140 -10.32 -15.56 -9.71
CA GLN A 140 -11.32 -16.29 -8.91
C GLN A 140 -12.48 -15.39 -8.46
N THR A 141 -12.19 -14.14 -8.11
CA THR A 141 -13.24 -13.15 -7.81
C THR A 141 -14.10 -12.85 -9.04
N THR A 142 -13.51 -12.87 -10.23
CA THR A 142 -14.19 -12.53 -11.50
C THR A 142 -15.02 -13.69 -12.06
N PHE A 143 -14.48 -14.91 -12.01
CA PHE A 143 -15.02 -16.09 -12.69
C PHE A 143 -15.46 -17.21 -11.74
N GLY A 144 -15.27 -17.04 -10.44
CA GLY A 144 -15.60 -18.02 -9.40
C GLY A 144 -14.38 -18.78 -8.86
N LYS A 145 -14.51 -19.30 -7.64
CA LYS A 145 -13.42 -19.96 -6.90
C LYS A 145 -12.81 -21.16 -7.63
N ASN A 146 -13.60 -21.84 -8.46
CA ASN A 146 -13.21 -23.06 -9.17
C ASN A 146 -12.81 -22.78 -10.63
N PHE A 147 -12.37 -21.56 -10.95
CA PHE A 147 -11.96 -21.19 -12.31
C PHE A 147 -10.75 -22.05 -12.75
N PRO A 148 -10.91 -22.93 -13.75
CA PRO A 148 -9.86 -23.89 -14.12
C PRO A 148 -8.85 -23.20 -15.04
N PHE A 149 -8.03 -22.34 -14.46
CA PHE A 149 -7.03 -21.56 -15.18
C PHE A 149 -5.67 -22.26 -15.17
N GLN A 150 -5.06 -22.42 -16.34
CA GLN A 150 -3.71 -22.95 -16.48
C GLN A 150 -2.79 -21.88 -17.06
N VAL A 151 -1.64 -21.70 -16.43
CA VAL A 151 -0.73 -20.60 -16.77
C VAL A 151 0.73 -21.01 -16.57
N CYS A 152 1.62 -20.45 -17.37
CA CYS A 152 3.04 -20.41 -17.06
C CYS A 152 3.35 -19.12 -16.27
N ASP A 153 3.56 -19.22 -14.96
CA ASP A 153 4.15 -18.14 -14.17
C ASP A 153 5.66 -18.06 -14.43
N VAL A 154 6.08 -17.13 -15.28
CA VAL A 154 7.48 -16.98 -15.68
C VAL A 154 8.39 -16.62 -14.49
N ALA A 155 7.86 -15.94 -13.46
CA ALA A 155 8.66 -15.60 -12.29
C ALA A 155 9.00 -16.86 -11.49
N ALA A 156 8.01 -17.72 -11.26
CA ALA A 156 8.18 -18.96 -10.51
C ALA A 156 8.97 -20.01 -11.29
N GLN A 157 8.72 -20.16 -12.59
CA GLN A 157 9.28 -21.26 -13.39
C GLN A 157 10.60 -20.91 -14.10
N ILE A 158 10.86 -19.63 -14.40
CA ILE A 158 12.04 -19.21 -15.15
C ILE A 158 12.92 -18.28 -14.31
N LEU A 159 12.41 -17.11 -13.90
CA LEU A 159 13.24 -16.06 -13.33
C LEU A 159 13.90 -16.47 -12.01
N ARG A 160 13.13 -17.05 -11.08
CA ARG A 160 13.67 -17.47 -9.78
C ARG A 160 14.63 -18.66 -9.93
N PRO A 161 14.30 -19.77 -10.61
CA PRO A 161 15.24 -20.88 -10.79
C PRO A 161 16.58 -20.43 -11.39
N GLU A 162 16.52 -19.58 -12.42
CA GLU A 162 17.67 -19.09 -13.16
C GLU A 162 18.37 -17.87 -12.53
N LYS A 163 17.91 -17.44 -11.35
CA LYS A 163 18.42 -16.27 -10.60
C LYS A 163 18.46 -14.99 -11.45
N LYS A 164 17.48 -14.82 -12.34
CA LYS A 164 17.32 -13.61 -13.16
C LYS A 164 16.50 -12.56 -12.41
N SER A 165 16.47 -11.33 -12.93
CA SER A 165 15.76 -10.23 -12.27
C SER A 165 14.24 -10.38 -12.42
N GLU A 166 13.51 -10.28 -11.31
CA GLU A 166 12.04 -10.19 -11.30
C GLU A 166 11.53 -8.75 -11.52
N LYS A 167 12.42 -7.75 -11.66
CA LYS A 167 12.03 -6.39 -12.04
C LYS A 167 11.65 -6.40 -13.52
N PHE A 168 10.43 -5.98 -13.83
CA PHE A 168 9.84 -6.14 -15.16
C PHE A 168 10.71 -5.56 -16.28
N GLU A 169 11.19 -4.33 -16.14
CA GLU A 169 12.00 -3.66 -17.16
C GLU A 169 13.34 -4.35 -17.38
N LYS A 170 13.96 -4.86 -16.31
CA LYS A 170 15.20 -5.62 -16.40
C LYS A 170 14.97 -6.97 -17.09
N MET A 171 13.86 -7.64 -16.77
CA MET A 171 13.45 -8.87 -17.42
C MET A 171 13.25 -8.64 -18.93
N VAL A 172 12.49 -7.61 -19.32
CA VAL A 172 12.24 -7.28 -20.73
C VAL A 172 13.54 -7.08 -21.48
N VAL A 173 14.45 -6.24 -20.99
CA VAL A 173 15.74 -5.99 -21.66
C VAL A 173 16.59 -7.27 -21.73
N GLN A 174 16.58 -8.09 -20.68
CA GLN A 174 17.40 -9.29 -20.60
C GLN A 174 16.91 -10.40 -21.55
N PHE A 175 15.60 -10.60 -21.69
CA PHE A 175 15.02 -11.72 -22.44
C PHE A 175 14.55 -11.36 -23.85
N SER A 176 14.15 -10.11 -24.11
CA SER A 176 13.80 -9.69 -25.48
C SER A 176 15.01 -9.19 -26.26
N HIS A 177 16.09 -8.81 -25.57
CA HIS A 177 17.22 -8.05 -26.11
C HIS A 177 16.84 -6.68 -26.71
N LEU A 178 15.63 -6.19 -26.42
CA LEU A 178 15.12 -4.91 -26.89
C LEU A 178 15.13 -3.89 -25.75
N LYS A 179 15.40 -2.64 -26.10
CA LYS A 179 15.25 -1.50 -25.20
C LYS A 179 13.89 -0.85 -25.43
N PRO A 180 13.06 -0.68 -24.38
CA PRO A 180 11.82 0.09 -24.50
C PRO A 180 12.09 1.52 -24.93
N THR A 181 11.24 2.08 -25.79
CA THR A 181 11.35 3.45 -26.31
C THR A 181 10.95 4.52 -25.29
N GLY A 182 10.20 4.14 -24.26
CA GLY A 182 9.72 5.01 -23.20
C GLY A 182 9.81 4.39 -21.80
N LYS A 183 9.50 5.21 -20.78
CA LYS A 183 9.38 4.76 -19.39
C LYS A 183 7.91 4.46 -19.08
N PHE A 184 7.49 3.25 -19.40
CA PHE A 184 6.08 2.86 -19.29
C PHE A 184 5.64 2.53 -17.86
N LYS A 185 6.53 1.95 -17.04
CA LYS A 185 6.20 1.59 -15.67
C LYS A 185 6.15 2.82 -14.75
N ASN A 186 4.99 3.03 -14.15
CA ASN A 186 4.70 4.10 -13.20
C ASN A 186 3.82 3.60 -12.05
N LYS A 187 4.30 3.73 -10.80
CA LYS A 187 3.58 3.27 -9.59
C LYS A 187 2.26 4.02 -9.33
N LYS A 188 2.13 5.28 -9.78
CA LYS A 188 0.86 6.03 -9.68
C LYS A 188 -0.19 5.46 -10.62
N ILE A 189 0.22 4.99 -11.81
CA ILE A 189 -0.70 4.37 -12.78
C ILE A 189 -1.12 2.97 -12.30
N SER A 190 -0.18 2.16 -11.79
CA SER A 190 -0.48 0.81 -11.29
C SER A 190 -1.46 0.79 -10.11
N ARG A 191 -1.59 1.90 -9.38
CA ARG A 191 -2.55 2.06 -8.26
C ARG A 191 -3.81 2.84 -8.66
N SER A 192 -4.03 3.07 -9.96
CA SER A 192 -5.13 3.89 -10.44
C SER A 192 -6.48 3.16 -10.38
N LYS A 193 -7.57 3.91 -10.59
CA LYS A 193 -8.94 3.37 -10.65
C LYS A 193 -9.19 2.80 -12.04
N TRP A 194 -8.92 1.50 -12.21
CA TRP A 194 -9.05 0.78 -13.48
C TRP A 194 -10.50 0.45 -13.88
N ASP A 195 -11.44 0.59 -12.95
CA ASP A 195 -12.88 0.41 -13.16
C ASP A 195 -13.56 1.63 -13.81
N ARG A 196 -12.81 2.70 -14.13
CA ARG A 196 -13.27 3.93 -14.78
C ARG A 196 -12.90 3.98 -16.27
N ASN A 197 -13.30 5.04 -16.97
CA ASN A 197 -12.79 5.29 -18.31
C ASN A 197 -11.27 5.46 -18.25
N LEU A 198 -10.56 4.71 -19.10
CA LEU A 198 -9.11 4.70 -19.12
C LEU A 198 -8.60 5.86 -19.95
N ASN A 199 -7.64 6.61 -19.42
CA ASN A 199 -6.92 7.61 -20.20
C ASN A 199 -5.76 6.96 -20.98
N PRO A 200 -5.22 7.63 -22.02
CA PRO A 200 -4.10 7.15 -22.81
C PRO A 200 -2.90 6.61 -22.02
N ARG A 201 -2.58 7.19 -20.88
CA ARG A 201 -1.42 6.79 -20.07
C ARG A 201 -1.65 5.43 -19.42
N GLN A 202 -2.88 5.19 -18.93
CA GLN A 202 -3.29 3.88 -18.40
C GLN A 202 -3.25 2.81 -19.50
N ILE A 203 -3.71 3.16 -20.70
CA ILE A 203 -3.75 2.25 -21.85
C ILE A 203 -2.33 1.88 -22.31
N LEU A 204 -1.44 2.86 -22.46
CA LEU A 204 -0.04 2.63 -22.83
C LEU A 204 0.73 1.85 -21.76
N TYR A 205 0.48 2.13 -20.47
CA TYR A 205 1.02 1.35 -19.35
C TYR A 205 0.62 -0.12 -19.47
N ALA A 206 -0.69 -0.39 -19.54
CA ALA A 206 -1.23 -1.75 -19.53
C ALA A 206 -0.85 -2.53 -20.80
N ALA A 207 -0.86 -1.88 -21.96
CA ALA A 207 -0.39 -2.49 -23.20
C ALA A 207 1.08 -2.90 -23.09
N PHE A 208 1.95 -2.05 -22.51
CA PHE A 208 3.37 -2.38 -22.37
C PHE A 208 3.62 -3.59 -21.46
N ASP A 209 2.79 -3.83 -20.45
CA ASP A 209 2.96 -4.99 -19.57
C ASP A 209 2.76 -6.32 -20.32
N ALA A 210 1.73 -6.42 -21.15
CA ALA A 210 1.54 -7.59 -22.01
C ALA A 210 2.54 -7.65 -23.17
N VAL A 211 2.84 -6.51 -23.82
CA VAL A 211 3.76 -6.44 -24.98
C VAL A 211 5.21 -6.75 -24.57
N GLY A 212 5.67 -6.18 -23.46
CA GLY A 212 7.01 -6.45 -22.94
C GLY A 212 7.18 -7.90 -22.52
N LEU A 213 6.14 -8.50 -21.93
CA LEU A 213 6.12 -9.92 -21.60
C LEU A 213 6.14 -10.78 -22.87
N TYR A 214 5.32 -10.46 -23.87
CA TYR A 214 5.29 -11.19 -25.15
C TYR A 214 6.62 -11.12 -25.91
N ALA A 215 7.30 -9.98 -25.88
CA ALA A 215 8.61 -9.81 -26.50
C ALA A 215 9.70 -10.74 -25.91
N CYS A 216 9.46 -11.31 -24.72
CA CYS A 216 10.36 -12.27 -24.09
C CYS A 216 10.07 -13.73 -24.45
N LEU A 217 8.97 -14.02 -25.17
CA LEU A 217 8.46 -15.39 -25.38
C LEU A 217 9.49 -16.31 -26.05
N GLU A 218 10.17 -15.84 -27.09
CA GLU A 218 11.16 -16.65 -27.83
C GLU A 218 12.30 -17.13 -26.91
N GLU A 219 12.78 -16.26 -26.01
CA GLU A 219 13.82 -16.62 -25.05
C GLU A 219 13.25 -17.52 -23.93
N PHE A 220 12.02 -17.26 -23.46
CA PHE A 220 11.36 -18.12 -22.48
C PHE A 220 11.15 -19.54 -22.98
N GLN A 221 10.86 -19.73 -24.27
CA GLN A 221 10.69 -21.06 -24.89
C GLN A 221 11.95 -21.93 -24.88
N LYS A 222 13.12 -21.34 -24.64
CA LYS A 222 14.37 -22.09 -24.43
C LYS A 222 14.40 -22.80 -23.07
N TYR A 223 13.54 -22.39 -22.15
CA TYR A 223 13.37 -23.01 -20.84
C TYR A 223 12.23 -24.02 -20.88
N LYS A 224 12.39 -25.13 -20.16
CA LYS A 224 11.29 -26.07 -19.94
C LYS A 224 10.34 -25.46 -18.91
N PHE A 225 9.15 -25.08 -19.34
CA PHE A 225 8.06 -24.64 -18.47
C PHE A 225 6.77 -25.36 -18.81
N GLU A 226 5.85 -25.37 -17.86
CA GLU A 226 4.56 -26.05 -17.96
C GLU A 226 3.42 -25.07 -17.69
N PHE A 227 2.27 -25.29 -18.33
CA PHE A 227 1.04 -24.58 -18.02
C PHE A 227 0.36 -25.28 -16.85
N LEU A 228 0.50 -24.69 -15.66
CA LEU A 228 0.08 -25.30 -14.42
C LEU A 228 -1.11 -24.58 -13.83
N HIS A 229 -1.90 -25.32 -13.05
CA HIS A 229 -2.86 -24.70 -12.16
C HIS A 229 -2.12 -23.84 -11.11
N PRO A 230 -2.59 -22.63 -10.76
CA PRO A 230 -1.89 -21.72 -9.85
C PRO A 230 -1.58 -22.30 -8.46
N GLU A 231 -2.36 -23.26 -7.98
CA GLU A 231 -2.08 -23.97 -6.72
C GLU A 231 -0.82 -24.84 -6.79
N ALA A 232 -0.55 -25.47 -7.94
CA ALA A 232 0.69 -26.20 -8.18
C ALA A 232 1.89 -25.25 -8.22
N ILE A 233 1.71 -24.06 -8.82
CA ILE A 233 2.74 -22.99 -8.86
C ILE A 233 3.07 -22.50 -7.44
N LYS A 234 2.05 -22.27 -6.61
CA LYS A 234 2.24 -21.89 -5.20
C LYS A 234 3.03 -22.94 -4.42
N SER A 235 2.73 -24.22 -4.65
CA SER A 235 3.45 -25.33 -4.02
C SER A 235 4.93 -25.37 -4.44
N MET A 236 5.20 -25.13 -5.73
CA MET A 236 6.56 -25.05 -6.28
C MET A 236 7.34 -23.84 -5.75
N SER A 237 6.73 -22.66 -5.65
CA SER A 237 7.41 -21.46 -5.15
C SER A 237 7.77 -21.58 -3.66
N MET A 238 6.91 -22.21 -2.87
CA MET A 238 7.19 -22.51 -1.46
C MET A 238 8.38 -23.47 -1.29
N SER A 239 8.49 -24.52 -2.11
CA SER A 239 9.61 -25.47 -2.03
C SER A 239 10.95 -24.80 -2.40
N ILE A 240 10.98 -23.96 -3.44
CA ILE A 240 12.16 -23.17 -3.82
C ILE A 240 12.58 -22.20 -2.70
N SER A 241 11.60 -21.53 -2.08
CA SER A 241 11.85 -20.58 -0.99
C SER A 241 12.44 -21.28 0.24
N LYS A 242 11.89 -22.45 0.63
CA LYS A 242 12.43 -23.29 1.70
C LYS A 242 13.86 -23.76 1.40
N ALA A 243 14.14 -24.19 0.16
CA ALA A 243 15.48 -24.61 -0.25
C ALA A 243 16.51 -23.46 -0.24
N ARG A 244 16.09 -22.22 -0.55
CA ARG A 244 16.94 -21.03 -0.46
C ARG A 244 17.20 -20.62 0.99
N ALA A 245 16.18 -20.68 1.84
CA ALA A 245 16.31 -20.38 3.26
C ALA A 245 17.33 -21.33 3.94
N SER A 246 17.21 -22.64 3.69
CA SER A 246 18.14 -23.64 4.26
C SER A 246 19.58 -23.47 3.77
N LYS A 247 19.80 -23.09 2.50
CA LYS A 247 21.15 -22.74 2.00
C LYS A 247 21.72 -21.48 2.65
N LYS A 248 20.90 -20.43 2.82
CA LYS A 248 21.34 -19.21 3.51
C LYS A 248 21.71 -19.48 4.96
N GLU A 249 20.95 -20.31 5.66
CA GLU A 249 21.17 -20.64 7.07
C GLU A 249 22.47 -21.41 7.30
N LYS A 250 22.84 -22.33 6.39
CA LYS A 250 24.13 -23.03 6.44
C LYS A 250 25.33 -22.08 6.30
N ASN A 251 25.19 -21.02 5.50
CA ASN A 251 26.26 -20.07 5.20
C ASN A 251 26.27 -18.81 6.10
N LYS A 252 25.36 -18.67 7.07
CA LYS A 252 25.39 -17.53 8.00
C LYS A 252 26.65 -17.61 8.90
N PRO A 253 27.40 -16.51 9.07
CA PRO A 253 28.49 -16.48 10.04
C PRO A 253 27.96 -16.73 11.46
N PRO A 254 28.78 -17.28 12.39
CA PRO A 254 28.34 -17.67 13.74
C PRO A 254 27.61 -16.55 14.50
N TYR A 255 28.06 -15.30 14.35
CA TYR A 255 27.42 -14.13 14.94
C TYR A 255 26.00 -13.88 14.42
N ALA A 256 25.77 -14.04 13.12
CA ALA A 256 24.42 -13.91 12.52
C ALA A 256 23.49 -15.07 12.92
N LYS A 257 24.04 -16.25 13.28
CA LYS A 257 23.26 -17.36 13.86
C LYS A 257 22.82 -17.06 15.30
N ALA A 258 23.71 -16.44 16.10
CA ALA A 258 23.38 -16.00 17.46
C ALA A 258 22.31 -14.87 17.46
N LEU A 259 22.44 -13.89 16.56
CA LEU A 259 21.45 -12.82 16.41
C LEU A 259 20.09 -13.34 15.90
N SER A 260 20.10 -14.29 14.97
CA SER A 260 18.89 -15.00 14.51
C SER A 260 18.18 -15.71 15.66
N LYS A 261 18.92 -16.47 16.49
CA LYS A 261 18.35 -17.14 17.67
C LYS A 261 17.77 -16.17 18.70
N LYS A 262 18.39 -15.00 18.88
CA LYS A 262 17.89 -13.95 19.77
C LYS A 262 16.59 -13.34 19.23
N LEU A 263 16.50 -13.12 17.92
CA LEU A 263 15.28 -12.67 17.24
C LEU A 263 14.19 -13.74 17.24
N ASP A 264 14.54 -15.02 17.08
CA ASP A 264 13.59 -16.15 17.15
C ASP A 264 13.02 -16.27 18.58
N HIS A 265 13.80 -15.99 19.62
CA HIS A 265 13.29 -15.90 21.00
C HIS A 265 12.30 -14.75 21.19
N ILE A 266 12.59 -13.57 20.63
CA ILE A 266 11.65 -12.43 20.64
C ILE A 266 10.38 -12.77 19.87
N LYS A 267 10.52 -13.50 18.76
CA LYS A 267 9.42 -13.93 17.91
C LYS A 267 8.56 -15.00 18.57
N ILE A 268 9.15 -15.96 19.28
CA ILE A 268 8.43 -16.94 20.10
C ILE A 268 7.69 -16.23 21.25
N PHE A 269 8.27 -15.19 21.83
CA PHE A 269 7.59 -14.37 22.83
C PHE A 269 6.40 -13.60 22.24
N ALA A 270 6.56 -13.04 21.03
CA ALA A 270 5.49 -12.37 20.29
C ALA A 270 4.40 -13.35 19.82
N GLU A 271 4.78 -14.55 19.36
CA GLU A 271 3.86 -15.61 18.92
C GLU A 271 3.11 -16.25 20.11
N ALA A 272 3.74 -16.36 21.29
CA ALA A 272 3.08 -16.75 22.53
C ALA A 272 2.04 -15.69 22.98
N PHE A 273 2.32 -14.41 22.74
CA PHE A 273 1.37 -13.31 22.92
C PHE A 273 0.25 -13.32 21.85
N GLU A 274 0.53 -13.75 20.61
CA GLU A 274 -0.48 -13.90 19.56
C GLU A 274 -1.42 -15.09 19.80
N THR A 275 -0.96 -16.18 20.41
CA THR A 275 -1.80 -17.37 20.65
C THR A 275 -2.93 -17.15 21.66
N GLU A 276 -2.88 -16.08 22.48
CA GLU A 276 -4.02 -15.65 23.32
C GLU A 276 -5.01 -14.73 22.59
N LYS A 277 -4.62 -14.12 21.46
CA LYS A 277 -5.52 -13.35 20.58
C LYS A 277 -5.99 -14.23 19.43
N ASN A 278 -7.10 -14.94 19.65
CA ASN A 278 -7.88 -15.51 18.54
C ASN A 278 -8.12 -14.43 17.46
N ARG A 279 -7.71 -14.76 16.23
CA ARG A 279 -7.75 -13.92 15.03
C ARG A 279 -9.10 -13.25 14.82
N HIS A 280 -9.20 -11.99 15.22
CA HIS A 280 -10.07 -11.04 14.54
C HIS A 280 -9.19 -10.30 13.53
N ASP A 281 -9.60 -10.30 12.25
CA ASP A 281 -9.03 -9.36 11.28
C ASP A 281 -9.08 -7.95 11.88
N PRO A 282 -8.05 -7.10 11.67
CA PRO A 282 -8.09 -5.75 12.20
C PRO A 282 -9.39 -5.09 11.73
N ASP A 283 -10.07 -4.39 12.63
CA ASP A 283 -11.26 -3.62 12.25
C ASP A 283 -10.89 -2.64 11.12
N TYR A 284 -9.63 -2.15 11.15
CA TYR A 284 -9.06 -1.23 10.18
C TYR A 284 -7.57 -1.49 9.90
N CYS A 285 -7.19 -1.51 8.62
CA CYS A 285 -5.79 -1.59 8.18
C CYS A 285 -5.34 -0.23 7.65
N ILE A 286 -4.34 0.38 8.29
CA ILE A 286 -3.68 1.60 7.81
C ILE A 286 -2.32 1.18 7.25
N ASP A 287 -2.26 0.85 5.96
CA ASP A 287 -1.01 0.43 5.32
C ASP A 287 -0.05 1.63 5.16
N LEU A 288 0.81 1.83 6.16
CA LEU A 288 1.92 2.80 6.12
C LEU A 288 3.09 2.34 5.24
N ASN A 289 2.91 1.37 4.34
CA ASN A 289 3.86 0.94 3.30
C ASN A 289 5.26 0.53 3.77
N GLY A 290 5.50 0.31 5.07
CA GLY A 290 6.86 0.04 5.60
C GLY A 290 7.87 1.16 5.27
N VAL A 291 7.37 2.34 4.92
CA VAL A 291 8.14 3.58 4.81
C VAL A 291 7.66 4.44 5.97
N SER A 292 8.59 4.96 6.76
CA SER A 292 8.39 5.98 7.79
C SER A 292 7.82 7.31 7.25
N GLU A 293 7.28 7.34 6.03
CA GLU A 293 6.83 8.53 5.33
C GLU A 293 5.39 8.33 4.85
N LEU A 294 4.45 8.92 5.60
CA LEU A 294 3.12 9.22 5.12
C LEU A 294 3.25 10.34 4.09
N LYS A 295 2.97 10.07 2.80
CA LYS A 295 2.96 11.13 1.79
C LYS A 295 1.68 11.94 1.96
N PHE A 296 1.82 13.24 2.23
CA PHE A 296 0.75 14.20 2.50
C PHE A 296 -0.43 14.14 1.50
N GLU A 297 -0.15 13.73 0.26
CA GLU A 297 -1.11 13.55 -0.83
C GLU A 297 -2.14 12.42 -0.60
N GLU A 298 -1.88 11.49 0.33
CA GLU A 298 -2.76 10.34 0.61
C GLU A 298 -3.79 10.62 1.73
N LEU A 299 -3.67 11.72 2.49
CA LEU A 299 -4.59 12.13 3.58
C LEU A 299 -6.08 12.28 3.15
N PRO A 300 -6.42 12.85 1.98
CA PRO A 300 -7.81 12.97 1.54
C PRO A 300 -8.50 11.61 1.33
N MET A 301 -7.74 10.53 1.08
CA MET A 301 -8.30 9.18 0.97
C MET A 301 -8.71 8.61 2.34
N PHE A 302 -8.13 9.11 3.43
CA PHE A 302 -8.52 8.77 4.78
C PHE A 302 -9.73 9.59 5.28
N ALA A 303 -9.95 10.80 4.76
CA ALA A 303 -11.09 11.65 5.15
C ALA A 303 -12.48 11.01 4.95
N ASP A 304 -12.63 10.11 3.96
CA ASP A 304 -13.87 9.34 3.77
C ASP A 304 -13.95 8.09 4.66
N PHE A 305 -12.82 7.50 5.04
CA PHE A 305 -12.71 6.38 5.98
C PHE A 305 -13.11 6.78 7.40
N TYR A 306 -12.79 8.02 7.73
CA TYR A 306 -13.00 8.73 8.98
C TYR A 306 -14.46 9.15 9.29
N LYS A 307 -15.42 8.81 8.42
CA LYS A 307 -16.86 9.06 8.62
C LYS A 307 -17.62 7.87 9.25
N GLN A 308 -16.93 6.77 9.58
CA GLN A 308 -17.55 5.60 10.21
C GLN A 308 -17.74 5.80 11.71
N LYS A 309 -18.85 5.30 12.27
CA LYS A 309 -19.19 5.41 13.70
C LYS A 309 -18.45 4.37 14.55
N TRP A 310 -17.92 4.80 15.69
CA TRP A 310 -17.27 3.95 16.67
C TRP A 310 -18.30 3.29 17.61
N ASP A 311 -18.80 2.14 17.19
CA ASP A 311 -19.86 1.40 17.91
C ASP A 311 -19.30 0.40 18.96
N LYS A 312 -17.98 0.38 19.17
CA LYS A 312 -17.27 -0.54 20.08
C LYS A 312 -16.42 0.25 21.09
N PRO A 313 -16.14 -0.30 22.29
CA PRO A 313 -15.26 0.36 23.27
C PRO A 313 -13.80 0.47 22.82
N TYR A 314 -13.42 -0.23 21.75
CA TYR A 314 -12.08 -0.17 21.15
C TYR A 314 -12.13 -0.51 19.65
N MET A 315 -11.04 -0.21 18.94
CA MET A 315 -10.75 -0.63 17.56
C MET A 315 -9.40 -1.33 17.49
N ASN A 316 -9.30 -2.36 16.67
CA ASN A 316 -8.00 -2.91 16.28
C ASN A 316 -7.51 -2.21 15.01
N VAL A 317 -6.41 -1.49 15.12
CA VAL A 317 -5.84 -0.69 14.03
C VAL A 317 -4.42 -1.15 13.74
N GLU A 318 -4.15 -1.53 12.50
CA GLU A 318 -2.80 -1.80 12.04
C GLU A 318 -2.15 -0.49 11.57
N PHE A 319 -1.43 0.20 12.46
CA PHE A 319 -0.68 1.42 12.10
C PHE A 319 0.62 1.07 11.38
N VAL A 320 1.28 -0.01 11.77
CA VAL A 320 2.49 -0.49 11.11
C VAL A 320 2.21 -1.88 10.59
N LYS A 321 2.63 -2.16 9.34
CA LYS A 321 2.40 -3.45 8.71
C LYS A 321 2.92 -4.60 9.59
N GLY A 322 2.03 -5.51 9.95
CA GLY A 322 2.26 -6.64 10.84
C GLY A 322 2.03 -6.35 12.32
N THR A 323 1.59 -5.14 12.70
CA THR A 323 1.38 -4.76 14.10
C THR A 323 0.01 -4.12 14.30
N ILE A 324 -0.86 -4.85 15.00
CA ILE A 324 -2.23 -4.43 15.32
C ILE A 324 -2.25 -3.84 16.73
N SER A 325 -2.52 -2.54 16.80
CA SER A 325 -2.69 -1.80 18.05
C SER A 325 -4.17 -1.72 18.42
N LYS A 326 -4.50 -2.03 19.68
CA LYS A 326 -5.84 -1.82 20.22
C LYS A 326 -5.96 -0.34 20.60
N VAL A 327 -6.80 0.41 19.90
CA VAL A 327 -7.11 1.82 20.17
C VAL A 327 -8.39 1.89 20.99
N SER A 328 -8.34 2.50 22.18
CA SER A 328 -9.52 2.71 23.04
C SER A 328 -9.67 4.20 23.33
N MET A 329 -10.90 4.69 23.52
CA MET A 329 -11.15 6.05 23.99
C MET A 329 -12.04 6.04 25.22
N VAL A 330 -11.67 6.86 26.20
CA VAL A 330 -12.32 6.95 27.50
C VAL A 330 -12.44 8.40 27.93
N LEU A 331 -13.33 8.69 28.88
CA LEU A 331 -13.41 10.01 29.51
C LEU A 331 -12.40 10.08 30.66
N SER A 332 -11.84 11.27 30.92
CA SER A 332 -11.01 11.50 32.10
C SER A 332 -11.77 11.31 33.43
N SER A 333 -13.10 11.30 33.38
CA SER A 333 -13.99 11.04 34.51
C SER A 333 -14.49 9.59 34.58
N ASP A 334 -13.94 8.68 33.77
CA ASP A 334 -14.31 7.26 33.82
C ASP A 334 -13.91 6.66 35.18
N PRO A 335 -14.83 6.05 35.95
CA PRO A 335 -14.52 5.49 37.26
C PRO A 335 -13.50 4.33 37.20
N ASN A 336 -13.32 3.72 36.04
CA ASN A 336 -12.37 2.62 35.83
C ASN A 336 -11.06 3.11 35.18
N LEU A 337 -10.83 4.42 35.09
CA LEU A 337 -9.65 4.97 34.39
C LEU A 337 -8.34 4.37 34.91
N LYS A 338 -8.21 4.17 36.22
CA LYS A 338 -7.05 3.52 36.85
C LYS A 338 -6.77 2.13 36.28
N GLU A 339 -7.80 1.29 36.16
CA GLU A 339 -7.69 -0.07 35.62
C GLU A 339 -7.36 -0.03 34.12
N ILE A 340 -8.00 0.89 33.37
CA ILE A 340 -7.77 1.06 31.94
C ILE A 340 -6.32 1.51 31.65
N LEU A 341 -5.78 2.41 32.47
CA LEU A 341 -4.39 2.84 32.42
C LEU A 341 -3.43 1.69 32.72
N HIS A 342 -3.73 0.87 33.73
CA HIS A 342 -2.92 -0.31 34.05
C HIS A 342 -2.92 -1.35 32.90
N ASN A 343 -4.03 -1.47 32.16
CA ASN A 343 -4.14 -2.40 31.03
C ASN A 343 -3.28 -2.02 29.80
N ILE A 344 -2.81 -0.78 29.72
CA ILE A 344 -1.89 -0.34 28.67
C ILE A 344 -0.44 -0.21 29.19
N ASP A 345 -0.19 -0.43 30.47
CA ASP A 345 1.15 -0.31 31.05
C ASP A 345 1.97 -1.58 30.77
N ASP A 346 3.05 -1.44 30.00
CA ASP A 346 4.01 -2.50 29.72
C ASP A 346 5.30 -2.37 30.54
N GLY A 347 5.37 -1.40 31.46
CA GLY A 347 6.55 -1.06 32.25
C GLY A 347 7.69 -0.42 31.45
N LEU A 348 7.47 -0.09 30.18
CA LEU A 348 8.47 0.52 29.30
C LEU A 348 8.18 2.01 29.07
N THR A 349 9.09 2.68 28.36
CA THR A 349 8.85 4.05 27.89
C THR A 349 7.68 4.07 26.90
N MET A 350 6.67 4.87 27.20
CA MET A 350 5.50 5.08 26.33
C MET A 350 5.65 6.32 25.45
N SER A 351 4.80 6.46 24.45
CA SER A 351 4.62 7.75 23.78
C SER A 351 3.44 8.51 24.37
N LEU A 352 3.59 9.83 24.43
CA LEU A 352 2.55 10.76 24.87
C LEU A 352 2.31 11.78 23.76
N GLU A 353 1.05 12.10 23.50
CA GLU A 353 0.66 13.30 22.76
C GLU A 353 -0.42 14.02 23.56
N ILE A 354 -0.50 15.35 23.43
CA ILE A 354 -1.49 16.18 24.14
C ILE A 354 -2.08 17.19 23.15
N LYS A 355 -3.41 17.27 23.08
CA LYS A 355 -4.13 18.35 22.38
C LYS A 355 -4.81 19.27 23.39
N TYR A 356 -4.79 20.56 23.08
CA TYR A 356 -5.45 21.60 23.86
C TYR A 356 -6.33 22.46 22.95
N ASN A 357 -7.34 23.11 23.52
CA ASN A 357 -8.17 24.06 22.79
C ASN A 357 -7.59 25.48 22.87
N PRO A 358 -7.05 26.05 21.78
CA PRO A 358 -6.53 27.42 21.81
C PRO A 358 -7.61 28.51 21.72
N LYS A 359 -8.87 28.16 21.40
CA LYS A 359 -9.93 29.14 21.10
C LYS A 359 -10.63 29.70 22.33
N ASP A 360 -10.48 29.07 23.49
CA ASP A 360 -11.10 29.56 24.71
C ASP A 360 -10.27 30.69 25.32
N ALA A 361 -10.96 31.62 25.99
CA ALA A 361 -10.29 32.64 26.81
C ALA A 361 -9.39 32.01 27.88
N ASP A 362 -9.64 30.74 28.20
CA ASP A 362 -8.82 29.91 29.05
C ASP A 362 -8.55 28.53 28.40
N PRO A 363 -7.43 28.37 27.67
CA PRO A 363 -7.11 27.12 26.99
C PRO A 363 -7.03 25.95 27.99
N PHE A 364 -7.65 24.84 27.64
CA PHE A 364 -7.60 23.61 28.42
C PHE A 364 -7.21 22.41 27.56
N ILE A 365 -6.69 21.37 28.20
CA ILE A 365 -6.33 20.11 27.56
C ILE A 365 -7.62 19.36 27.24
N SER A 366 -7.81 19.01 25.97
CA SER A 366 -9.05 18.45 25.47
C SER A 366 -8.93 16.95 25.15
N LEU A 367 -7.71 16.48 24.85
CA LEU A 367 -7.41 15.08 24.56
C LEU A 367 -5.96 14.75 24.95
N ILE A 368 -5.77 13.60 25.58
CA ILE A 368 -4.45 13.03 25.88
C ILE A 368 -4.36 11.66 25.22
N GLY A 369 -3.27 11.39 24.50
CA GLY A 369 -3.02 10.11 23.85
C GLY A 369 -1.80 9.44 24.44
N ILE A 370 -1.95 8.20 24.88
CA ILE A 370 -0.88 7.36 25.43
C ILE A 370 -0.78 6.09 24.58
N CYS A 371 0.43 5.68 24.18
CA CYS A 371 0.62 4.40 23.48
C CYS A 371 1.80 3.61 24.06
N SER A 372 1.59 2.30 24.13
CA SER A 372 2.55 1.28 24.56
C SER A 372 2.51 0.08 23.61
N SER A 373 3.19 -1.02 23.96
CA SER A 373 3.12 -2.28 23.20
C SER A 373 1.76 -2.97 23.34
N LEU A 374 0.99 -2.63 24.38
CA LEU A 374 -0.30 -3.23 24.68
C LEU A 374 -1.46 -2.52 23.96
N GLY A 375 -1.27 -1.27 23.54
CA GLY A 375 -2.25 -0.53 22.76
C GLY A 375 -2.09 0.98 22.82
N CYS A 376 -3.08 1.69 22.27
CA CYS A 376 -3.20 3.14 22.32
C CYS A 376 -4.49 3.51 23.08
N LEU A 377 -4.35 4.38 24.08
CA LEU A 377 -5.46 4.92 24.86
C LEU A 377 -5.59 6.41 24.61
N LEU A 378 -6.80 6.83 24.26
CA LEU A 378 -7.16 8.22 24.10
C LEU A 378 -8.10 8.65 25.24
N ILE A 379 -7.74 9.71 25.93
CA ILE A 379 -8.45 10.18 27.12
C ILE A 379 -9.04 11.54 26.80
N LYS A 380 -10.35 11.62 26.62
CA LYS A 380 -11.07 12.87 26.41
C LYS A 380 -11.22 13.57 27.75
N CYS A 381 -10.61 14.74 27.87
CA CYS A 381 -10.61 15.53 29.10
C CYS A 381 -11.82 16.45 29.11
N LYS A 382 -12.76 16.22 30.03
CA LYS A 382 -13.95 17.06 30.18
C LYS A 382 -13.66 18.23 31.13
N ASP A 383 -13.99 19.44 30.70
CA ASP A 383 -13.92 20.67 31.50
C ASP A 383 -12.51 21.00 32.06
N GLY A 384 -11.44 20.49 31.42
CA GLY A 384 -10.06 20.75 31.84
C GLY A 384 -9.69 20.24 33.23
N LYS A 385 -10.49 19.35 33.83
CA LYS A 385 -10.24 18.81 35.17
C LYS A 385 -9.31 17.60 35.13
N ALA A 386 -8.28 17.63 35.95
CA ALA A 386 -7.45 16.48 36.22
C ALA A 386 -8.21 15.40 37.00
N CYS A 387 -7.92 14.14 36.65
CA CYS A 387 -8.19 12.99 37.49
C CYS A 387 -6.87 12.58 38.16
N ASP A 388 -6.91 12.30 39.46
CA ASP A 388 -5.73 11.89 40.25
C ASP A 388 -5.08 10.63 39.68
N ASP A 389 -5.86 9.68 39.15
CA ASP A 389 -5.35 8.45 38.54
C ASP A 389 -4.48 8.74 37.31
N LEU A 390 -4.89 9.70 36.46
CA LEU A 390 -4.11 10.09 35.28
C LEU A 390 -2.84 10.85 35.69
N ARG A 391 -2.93 11.70 36.73
CA ARG A 391 -1.78 12.39 37.31
C ARG A 391 -0.75 11.40 37.82
N GLU A 392 -1.20 10.47 38.66
CA GLU A 392 -0.39 9.40 39.26
C GLU A 392 0.28 8.58 38.16
N PHE A 393 -0.49 8.16 37.15
CA PHE A 393 0.03 7.40 36.02
C PHE A 393 1.12 8.15 35.26
N ILE A 394 0.88 9.39 34.83
CA ILE A 394 1.89 10.14 34.07
C ILE A 394 3.15 10.39 34.92
N THR A 395 3.00 10.66 36.21
CA THR A 395 4.14 10.92 37.10
C THR A 395 5.03 9.68 37.32
N ASN A 396 4.44 8.49 37.23
CA ASN A 396 5.13 7.23 37.50
C ASN A 396 5.75 6.56 36.25
N HIS A 397 5.58 7.14 35.06
CA HIS A 397 6.06 6.55 33.81
C HIS A 397 6.94 7.51 33.01
N LYS A 398 7.86 6.94 32.24
CA LYS A 398 8.68 7.72 31.30
C LYS A 398 7.99 7.82 29.95
N PHE A 399 8.02 9.00 29.37
CA PHE A 399 7.42 9.26 28.06
C PHE A 399 8.45 9.81 27.07
N VAL A 400 8.27 9.44 25.81
CA VAL A 400 8.72 10.28 24.70
C VAL A 400 7.56 11.16 24.29
N PHE A 401 7.79 12.46 24.38
CA PHE A 401 6.78 13.48 24.23
C PHE A 401 7.37 14.63 23.41
N ILE A 402 6.75 14.93 22.28
CA ILE A 402 7.13 16.08 21.45
C ILE A 402 6.15 17.20 21.80
N SER A 403 6.63 18.26 22.45
CA SER A 403 5.76 19.34 22.94
C SER A 403 6.35 20.73 22.77
N SER A 404 5.44 21.69 22.59
CA SER A 404 5.76 23.11 22.73
C SER A 404 5.72 23.50 24.21
N LYS A 405 6.53 24.50 24.59
CA LYS A 405 6.59 25.05 25.96
C LYS A 405 5.19 25.36 26.55
N ARG A 406 4.23 25.75 25.71
CA ARG A 406 2.84 26.05 26.11
C ARG A 406 2.11 24.85 26.69
N ILE A 407 2.39 23.63 26.23
CA ILE A 407 1.69 22.44 26.72
C ILE A 407 2.07 22.15 28.17
N HIS A 408 3.32 22.38 28.56
CA HIS A 408 3.74 22.24 29.96
C HIS A 408 2.96 23.18 30.89
N ASP A 409 2.74 24.43 30.47
CA ASP A 409 1.95 25.39 31.26
C ASP A 409 0.49 24.91 31.44
N TYR A 410 -0.12 24.33 30.40
CA TYR A 410 -1.47 23.77 30.48
C TYR A 410 -1.54 22.50 31.34
N MET A 411 -0.53 21.63 31.27
CA MET A 411 -0.45 20.45 32.12
C MET A 411 -0.32 20.85 33.60
N LYS A 412 0.49 21.85 33.91
CA LYS A 412 0.61 22.41 35.27
C LYS A 412 -0.70 23.04 35.73
N LYS A 413 -1.40 23.73 34.85
CA LYS A 413 -2.72 24.27 35.15
C LYS A 413 -3.74 23.16 35.46
N MET A 414 -3.72 22.07 34.70
CA MET A 414 -4.63 20.94 34.86
C MET A 414 -4.31 20.09 36.10
N PHE A 415 -3.05 19.72 36.31
CA PHE A 415 -2.62 18.73 37.30
C PHE A 415 -1.97 19.31 38.57
N GLY A 416 -1.72 20.63 38.61
CA GLY A 416 -1.04 21.31 39.71
C GLY A 416 0.29 21.94 39.28
N SER A 417 0.66 23.06 39.91
CA SER A 417 1.86 23.83 39.54
C SER A 417 3.18 23.06 39.67
N ASP A 418 3.17 22.00 40.47
CA ASP A 418 4.28 21.07 40.73
C ASP A 418 4.33 19.91 39.73
N PHE A 419 3.36 19.80 38.82
CA PHE A 419 3.30 18.69 37.87
C PHE A 419 4.40 18.79 36.81
N GLU A 420 5.08 17.67 36.58
CA GLU A 420 6.09 17.50 35.53
C GLU A 420 5.87 16.16 34.82
N ILE A 421 6.11 16.13 33.51
CA ILE A 421 6.06 14.90 32.71
C ILE A 421 7.46 14.27 32.76
N PRO A 422 7.64 13.03 33.25
CA PRO A 422 8.93 12.36 33.23
C PRO A 422 9.32 12.02 31.78
N ILE A 423 10.29 12.75 31.23
CA ILE A 423 10.75 12.57 29.86
C ILE A 423 11.91 11.57 29.79
N ASP A 424 11.87 10.69 28.80
CA ASP A 424 13.01 9.85 28.44
C ASP A 424 13.97 10.63 27.52
N GLU A 425 14.90 11.36 28.15
CA GLU A 425 15.83 12.25 27.43
C GLU A 425 16.71 11.52 26.42
N GLU A 426 17.12 10.27 26.70
CA GLU A 426 17.92 9.47 25.78
C GLU A 426 17.16 9.22 24.48
N LYS A 427 15.92 8.76 24.59
CA LYS A 427 15.06 8.49 23.43
C LYS A 427 14.66 9.76 22.67
N ILE A 428 14.41 10.86 23.38
CA ILE A 428 14.16 12.16 22.75
C ILE A 428 15.38 12.67 21.98
N ASN A 429 16.59 12.52 22.52
CA ASN A 429 17.81 12.92 21.83
C ASN A 429 18.05 12.09 20.57
N HIS A 430 17.81 10.78 20.63
CA HIS A 430 17.83 9.92 19.44
C HIS A 430 16.81 10.35 18.39
N LEU A 431 15.59 10.68 18.81
CA LEU A 431 14.55 11.21 17.95
C LEU A 431 14.98 12.53 17.29
N ASN A 432 15.48 13.50 18.06
CA ASN A 432 15.91 14.81 17.53
C ASN A 432 17.04 14.72 16.50
N ASN A 433 17.92 13.73 16.62
CA ASN A 433 19.02 13.49 15.67
C ASN A 433 18.55 12.82 14.37
N TYR A 434 17.30 12.37 14.30
CA TYR A 434 16.74 11.75 13.11
C TYR A 434 16.22 12.82 12.15
N GLN A 435 16.72 12.83 10.90
CA GLN A 435 16.39 13.86 9.88
C GLN A 435 14.87 14.00 9.62
N HIS A 436 14.08 12.98 9.90
CA HIS A 436 12.62 12.97 9.66
C HIS A 436 11.79 13.52 10.83
N THR A 437 12.38 13.88 11.96
CA THR A 437 11.65 14.42 13.12
C THR A 437 11.05 15.81 12.81
N ASN A 438 11.66 16.54 11.87
CA ASN A 438 11.11 17.76 11.30
C ASN A 438 9.79 17.54 10.54
N VAL A 439 9.52 16.33 10.03
CA VAL A 439 8.24 16.00 9.39
C VAL A 439 7.14 15.81 10.45
N LEU A 440 7.44 15.17 11.58
CA LEU A 440 6.48 15.06 12.69
C LEU A 440 6.17 16.43 13.30
N LEU A 441 7.20 17.27 13.48
CA LEU A 441 7.07 18.62 14.03
C LEU A 441 6.38 19.62 13.09
N SER A 442 6.50 19.44 11.77
CA SER A 442 5.84 20.32 10.77
C SER A 442 4.39 19.93 10.48
N VAL A 443 3.91 18.80 11.01
CA VAL A 443 2.51 18.36 10.93
C VAL A 443 1.72 18.84 12.15
N GLU A 444 2.01 20.05 12.65
CA GLU A 444 1.00 20.86 13.32
C GLU A 444 -0.06 21.23 12.27
N LEU A 445 -0.96 20.29 11.96
CA LEU A 445 -2.13 20.54 11.14
C LEU A 445 -2.87 21.72 11.76
N ASN A 446 -3.21 22.72 10.95
CA ASN A 446 -4.07 23.82 11.35
C ASN A 446 -5.46 23.26 11.70
N HIS A 447 -5.61 22.81 12.95
CA HIS A 447 -6.83 22.25 13.53
C HIS A 447 -7.82 23.35 13.95
N SER A 448 -7.67 24.55 13.40
CA SER A 448 -8.48 25.73 13.74
C SER A 448 -9.96 25.55 13.46
N ASP A 449 -10.39 24.51 12.74
CA ASP A 449 -11.81 24.29 12.37
C ASP A 449 -12.44 23.05 13.00
N TRP A 450 -11.76 22.38 13.94
CA TRP A 450 -12.33 21.22 14.63
C TRP A 450 -13.37 21.69 15.64
N ASN A 451 -14.65 21.31 15.45
CA ASN A 451 -15.71 21.59 16.39
C ASN A 451 -15.62 20.59 17.55
N GLN A 452 -15.17 21.04 18.73
CA GLN A 452 -14.51 20.19 19.73
C GLN A 452 -15.46 19.47 20.69
N ASP A 453 -16.75 19.78 20.64
CA ASP A 453 -17.75 19.06 21.44
C ASP A 453 -17.92 17.61 20.97
N GLU A 454 -17.66 17.35 19.69
CA GLU A 454 -17.76 16.04 19.04
C GLU A 454 -16.44 15.68 18.35
N TYR A 455 -15.53 15.01 19.07
CA TYR A 455 -14.43 14.31 18.41
C TYR A 455 -15.05 13.27 17.48
N THR A 456 -14.95 13.52 16.18
CA THR A 456 -15.29 12.51 15.18
C THR A 456 -14.28 11.37 15.27
N ASP A 457 -14.70 10.17 14.90
CA ASP A 457 -13.83 8.98 14.88
C ASP A 457 -12.60 9.17 13.99
N ALA A 458 -12.73 10.07 13.00
CA ALA A 458 -11.64 10.65 12.22
C ALA A 458 -10.46 11.18 13.04
N MET A 459 -10.80 12.06 13.98
CA MET A 459 -9.87 12.86 14.74
C MET A 459 -9.16 11.96 15.75
N VAL A 460 -9.92 11.04 16.34
CA VAL A 460 -9.44 9.96 17.21
C VAL A 460 -8.39 9.11 16.48
N LEU A 461 -8.71 8.57 15.30
CA LEU A 461 -7.79 7.69 14.58
C LEU A 461 -6.52 8.38 14.10
N ASN A 462 -6.63 9.64 13.67
CA ASN A 462 -5.46 10.44 13.29
C ASN A 462 -4.54 10.67 14.50
N TYR A 463 -5.15 11.00 15.64
CA TYR A 463 -4.41 11.21 16.87
C TYR A 463 -3.77 9.93 17.41
N ALA A 464 -4.49 8.81 17.40
CA ALA A 464 -3.92 7.51 17.72
C ALA A 464 -2.76 7.15 16.78
N ASN A 465 -2.85 7.49 15.48
CA ASN A 465 -1.75 7.28 14.54
C ASN A 465 -0.50 8.10 14.91
N GLY A 466 -0.65 9.36 15.32
CA GLY A 466 0.48 10.19 15.78
C GLY A 466 1.19 9.57 16.99
N VAL A 467 0.41 9.22 18.02
CA VAL A 467 0.91 8.62 19.26
C VAL A 467 1.54 7.25 18.99
N SER A 468 0.88 6.37 18.23
CA SER A 468 1.40 5.04 17.88
C SER A 468 2.62 5.08 16.98
N TYR A 469 2.69 6.01 16.02
CA TYR A 469 3.87 6.19 15.19
C TYR A 469 5.09 6.55 16.04
N LEU A 470 4.93 7.49 16.98
CA LEU A 470 5.98 7.87 17.92
C LEU A 470 6.46 6.66 18.72
N TYR A 471 5.54 5.85 19.26
CA TYR A 471 5.86 4.61 19.99
C TYR A 471 6.63 3.60 19.14
N HIS A 472 6.14 3.30 17.94
CA HIS A 472 6.78 2.34 17.05
C HIS A 472 8.17 2.79 16.61
N PHE A 473 8.33 4.09 16.34
CA PHE A 473 9.63 4.65 15.99
C PHE A 473 10.66 4.39 17.10
N ILE A 474 10.29 4.71 18.35
CA ILE A 474 11.16 4.53 19.51
C ILE A 474 11.54 3.07 19.70
N THR A 475 10.59 2.15 19.60
CA THR A 475 10.83 0.72 19.89
C THR A 475 11.67 0.01 18.83
N HIS A 476 11.71 0.54 17.60
CA HIS A 476 12.38 -0.13 16.47
C HIS A 476 13.67 0.56 16.01
N HIS A 477 13.86 1.84 16.35
CA HIS A 477 14.98 2.65 15.84
C HIS A 477 15.87 3.27 16.93
N VAL A 478 15.47 3.19 18.19
CA VAL A 478 16.24 3.63 19.35
C VAL A 478 16.46 2.45 20.28
#